data_AF-A0A1G7YLF8-F1
#
_entry.id   AF-A0A1G7YLF8-F1
#
_cell.length_a   1.000
_cell.length_b   1.000
_cell.length_c   1.000
_cell.angle_alpha   90.00
_cell.angle_beta   90.00
_cell.angle_gamma   90.00
#
_symmetry.space_group_name_H-M   'P 1'
#
loop_
_entity.id
_entity.type
_entity.pdbx_description
1 polymer ?
#
loop_
_entity_poly.entity_id
_entity_poly.type
_entity_poly.pdbx_seq_one_letter_code
_entity_poly.pdbx_strand_id
1 'polypeptide(L)'
;MKSYVNAILGSFVPAFEKGIFEIRFSFKRLTVRTLVHDFISVAASIGFVILPAFLIGFIFLLLPQGRDTLLLVVENLSTFNIWPIFFLLLGIAAWSMVSEISVRYAIYISDNSGKNLSDDRVAWRKTVQKLLAAAFLLWPSFIVFVSMFWCMLSATYMDKVPRFLCFGICFILIYWLMSFLSNLYFRKSGKASAGVYLKTKLGERSLPDREQQYLRKLYGIYQDFIYALPKASSFQKGYKKELQHFSDHFTKSTRDFTEGFPQNPKVLIETRIVPAEFNLIEREKLLKGRGELYKWTYQIPASFYKGLHGQIKLFAGVSFMLFLLISFIPGWWPVFSWIGAPALICFAFACYTGIYAGLLYLDKSLLRKWKISVRLLLFIMLVICSYYNQDHPVRMTDHKTNQRESVVDHFNRWFVNYKANIDQQKDDGNQQKNILLFSFVQKVVRYVPGHIPVYSYPV
;
A
#
# COMPACT_ATOMS: atom_id res chain seq x y z
N MET A 1 13.27 -0.73 32.28
CA MET A 1 13.23 0.15 31.09
C MET A 1 13.99 -0.38 29.86
N LYS A 2 15.25 -0.84 29.96
CA LYS A 2 16.01 -1.42 28.81
C LYS A 2 15.29 -2.57 28.09
N SER A 3 14.60 -3.45 28.82
CA SER A 3 13.85 -4.58 28.22
C SER A 3 12.61 -4.14 27.42
N TYR A 4 11.90 -3.09 27.84
CA TYR A 4 10.73 -2.57 27.12
C TYR A 4 11.11 -1.73 25.90
N VAL A 5 12.17 -0.91 25.99
CA VAL A 5 12.72 -0.18 24.84
C VAL A 5 13.27 -1.14 23.80
N ASN A 6 13.95 -2.22 24.23
CA ASN A 6 14.39 -3.30 23.34
C ASN A 6 13.23 -4.15 22.80
N ALA A 7 12.08 -4.23 23.47
CA ALA A 7 10.90 -4.92 22.92
C ALA A 7 10.19 -4.07 21.84
N ILE A 8 10.20 -2.75 22.02
CA ILE A 8 9.56 -1.76 21.13
C ILE A 8 10.43 -1.52 19.87
N LEU A 9 11.75 -1.33 20.02
CA LEU A 9 12.72 -1.24 18.91
C LEU A 9 13.12 -2.61 18.32
N GLY A 10 12.88 -3.70 19.05
CA GLY A 10 13.49 -5.01 18.80
C GLY A 10 12.97 -5.81 17.61
N SER A 11 11.92 -5.36 16.93
CA SER A 11 11.44 -6.04 15.71
C SER A 11 12.02 -5.44 14.43
N PHE A 12 12.23 -4.12 14.43
CA PHE A 12 12.68 -3.37 13.25
C PHE A 12 14.19 -3.45 13.06
N VAL A 13 14.96 -3.29 14.14
CA VAL A 13 16.44 -3.29 14.10
C VAL A 13 16.99 -4.61 13.54
N PRO A 14 16.57 -5.82 13.99
CA PRO A 14 17.14 -7.06 13.47
C PRO A 14 16.76 -7.35 12.01
N ALA A 15 15.59 -6.92 11.56
CA ALA A 15 15.16 -7.06 10.16
C ALA A 15 15.94 -6.13 9.24
N PHE A 16 16.15 -4.89 9.67
CA PHE A 16 16.93 -3.88 8.96
C PHE A 16 18.42 -4.22 8.94
N GLU A 17 18.99 -4.65 10.07
CA GLU A 17 20.37 -5.15 10.17
C GLU A 17 20.60 -6.34 9.24
N LYS A 18 19.64 -7.28 9.20
CA LYS A 18 19.72 -8.41 8.28
C LYS A 18 19.68 -7.96 6.81
N GLY A 19 18.84 -6.98 6.47
CA GLY A 19 18.80 -6.37 5.15
C GLY A 19 20.13 -5.71 4.76
N ILE A 20 20.69 -4.90 5.66
CA ILE A 20 22.01 -4.26 5.48
C ILE A 20 23.11 -5.31 5.32
N PHE A 21 23.06 -6.39 6.10
CA PHE A 21 24.04 -7.48 5.99
C PHE A 21 23.97 -8.16 4.62
N GLU A 22 22.77 -8.52 4.14
CA GLU A 22 22.59 -9.13 2.82
C GLU A 22 23.02 -8.18 1.68
N ILE A 23 22.77 -6.87 1.82
CA ILE A 23 23.23 -5.85 0.89
C ILE A 23 24.77 -5.80 0.89
N ARG A 24 25.40 -5.67 2.07
CA ARG A 24 26.86 -5.61 2.22
C ARG A 24 27.54 -6.86 1.67
N PHE A 25 26.94 -8.03 1.86
CA PHE A 25 27.43 -9.28 1.32
C PHE A 25 27.35 -9.32 -0.21
N SER A 26 26.27 -8.79 -0.79
CA SER A 26 26.09 -8.70 -2.24
C SER A 26 27.08 -7.73 -2.89
N PHE A 27 27.41 -6.61 -2.22
CA PHE A 27 28.48 -5.69 -2.64
C PHE A 27 29.87 -6.33 -2.72
N LYS A 28 30.12 -7.41 -1.96
CA LYS A 28 31.39 -8.14 -2.05
C LYS A 28 31.48 -9.08 -3.26
N ARG A 29 30.34 -9.48 -3.83
CA ARG A 29 30.26 -10.50 -4.90
C ARG A 29 29.91 -9.94 -6.27
N LEU A 30 29.24 -8.79 -6.32
CA LEU A 30 28.73 -8.18 -7.56
C LEU A 30 29.23 -6.75 -7.71
N THR A 31 29.39 -6.31 -8.95
CA THR A 31 29.74 -4.91 -9.23
C THR A 31 28.58 -3.97 -8.90
N VAL A 32 28.89 -2.75 -8.45
CA VAL A 32 27.89 -1.71 -8.12
C VAL A 32 26.93 -1.46 -9.29
N ARG A 33 27.46 -1.42 -10.53
CA ARG A 33 26.65 -1.26 -11.74
C ARG A 33 25.60 -2.36 -11.88
N THR A 34 25.97 -3.61 -11.66
CA THR A 34 25.04 -4.75 -11.70
C THR A 34 24.00 -4.66 -10.60
N LEU A 35 24.40 -4.29 -9.39
CA LEU A 35 23.49 -4.16 -8.25
C LEU A 35 22.41 -3.10 -8.51
N VAL A 36 22.82 -1.91 -8.96
CA VAL A 36 21.92 -0.79 -9.29
C VAL A 36 21.03 -1.14 -10.47
N HIS A 37 21.58 -1.73 -11.54
CA HIS A 37 20.78 -2.13 -12.69
C HIS A 37 19.72 -3.17 -12.31
N ASP A 38 20.08 -4.19 -11.52
CA ASP A 38 19.13 -5.20 -11.06
C ASP A 38 18.09 -4.60 -10.11
N PHE A 39 18.47 -3.63 -9.27
CA PHE A 39 17.52 -2.89 -8.43
C PHE A 39 16.51 -2.11 -9.27
N ILE A 40 16.97 -1.30 -10.22
CA ILE A 40 16.11 -0.51 -11.11
C ILE A 40 15.19 -1.42 -11.93
N SER A 41 15.72 -2.53 -12.46
CA SER A 41 14.95 -3.49 -13.23
C SER A 41 13.80 -4.10 -12.42
N VAL A 42 14.03 -4.45 -11.16
CA VAL A 42 12.96 -4.95 -10.27
C VAL A 42 12.02 -3.82 -9.88
N ALA A 43 12.52 -2.63 -9.53
CA ALA A 43 11.68 -1.48 -9.16
C ALA A 43 10.77 -1.02 -10.31
N ALA A 44 11.24 -1.04 -11.56
CA ALA A 44 10.44 -0.69 -12.72
C ALA A 44 9.17 -1.55 -12.87
N SER A 45 9.21 -2.81 -12.40
CA SER A 45 8.05 -3.69 -12.46
C SER A 45 6.89 -3.31 -11.55
N ILE A 46 7.16 -2.49 -10.53
CA ILE A 46 6.17 -2.05 -9.52
C ILE A 46 5.84 -0.57 -9.68
N GLY A 47 6.10 0.02 -10.85
CA GLY A 47 5.86 1.43 -11.13
C GLY A 47 4.44 1.91 -10.79
N PHE A 48 3.42 1.06 -10.97
CA PHE A 48 2.03 1.40 -10.63
C PHE A 48 1.78 1.51 -9.12
N VAL A 49 2.62 0.92 -8.26
CA VAL A 49 2.56 1.11 -6.80
C VAL A 49 3.49 2.25 -6.39
N ILE A 50 4.71 2.30 -6.94
CA ILE A 50 5.70 3.34 -6.65
C ILE A 50 5.12 4.73 -6.94
N LEU A 51 4.67 4.97 -8.18
CA LEU A 51 4.31 6.33 -8.61
C LEU A 51 3.20 6.95 -7.73
N PRO A 52 2.06 6.28 -7.47
CA PRO A 52 1.04 6.83 -6.60
C PRO A 52 1.50 6.97 -5.15
N ALA A 53 2.29 6.01 -4.63
CA ALA A 53 2.79 6.05 -3.26
C ALA A 53 3.75 7.22 -3.00
N PHE A 54 4.59 7.57 -3.99
CA PHE A 54 5.45 8.75 -3.92
C PHE A 54 4.68 10.05 -4.13
N LEU A 55 3.66 10.06 -5.00
CA LEU A 55 2.78 11.22 -5.19
C LEU A 55 2.06 11.60 -3.89
N ILE A 56 1.61 10.63 -3.11
CA ILE A 56 1.01 10.87 -1.79
C ILE A 56 2.03 11.40 -0.80
N GLY A 57 3.23 10.81 -0.77
CA GLY A 57 4.33 11.30 0.05
C GLY A 57 4.59 12.78 -0.24
N PHE A 58 4.62 13.15 -1.52
CA PHE A 58 4.70 14.54 -1.95
C PHE A 58 3.52 15.39 -1.44
N ILE A 59 2.29 14.92 -1.60
CA ILE A 59 1.08 15.65 -1.14
C ILE A 59 1.11 15.87 0.38
N PHE A 60 1.36 14.85 1.18
CA PHE A 60 1.33 14.97 2.64
C PHE A 60 2.54 15.69 3.23
N LEU A 61 3.70 15.66 2.58
CA LEU A 61 4.92 16.30 3.10
C LEU A 61 5.07 17.75 2.61
N LEU A 62 4.75 18.02 1.35
CA LEU A 62 5.10 19.29 0.71
C LEU A 62 3.89 20.20 0.49
N LEU A 63 2.70 19.66 0.25
CA LEU A 63 1.52 20.51 0.04
C LEU A 63 0.86 20.90 1.39
N PRO A 64 0.52 22.18 1.60
CA PRO A 64 -0.22 22.63 2.78
C PRO A 64 -1.53 21.86 2.99
N GLN A 65 -2.28 21.64 1.90
CA GLN A 65 -3.57 20.92 1.92
C GLN A 65 -3.45 19.51 2.52
N GLY A 66 -2.39 18.77 2.20
CA GLY A 66 -2.16 17.44 2.77
C GLY A 66 -1.90 17.50 4.28
N ARG A 67 -1.17 18.52 4.74
CA ARG A 67 -0.87 18.74 6.16
C ARG A 67 -2.09 19.15 6.96
N ASP A 68 -2.90 20.05 6.40
CA ASP A 68 -4.14 20.52 7.03
C ASP A 68 -5.09 19.35 7.29
N THR A 69 -5.19 18.39 6.36
CA THR A 69 -6.03 17.20 6.57
C THR A 69 -5.56 16.34 7.75
N LEU A 70 -4.25 16.19 7.97
CA LEU A 70 -3.70 15.42 9.09
C LEU A 70 -3.88 16.16 10.41
N LEU A 71 -3.77 17.48 10.38
CA LEU A 71 -3.97 18.35 11.52
C LEU A 71 -5.43 18.29 12.04
N LEU A 72 -6.41 18.15 11.15
CA LEU A 72 -7.81 17.88 11.54
C LEU A 72 -7.95 16.64 12.44
N VAL A 73 -7.12 15.61 12.27
CA VAL A 73 -7.16 14.41 13.13
C VAL A 73 -6.72 14.76 14.55
N VAL A 74 -5.72 15.64 14.68
CA VAL A 74 -5.19 16.10 15.97
C VAL A 74 -6.16 17.04 16.66
N GLU A 75 -6.83 17.92 15.91
CA GLU A 75 -7.87 18.82 16.44
C GLU A 75 -9.14 18.08 16.87
N ASN A 76 -9.53 17.05 16.14
CA ASN A 76 -10.61 16.17 16.58
C ASN A 76 -10.21 15.41 17.86
N LEU A 77 -8.95 14.99 17.98
CA LEU A 77 -8.47 14.33 19.19
C LEU A 77 -8.46 15.28 20.40
N SER A 78 -8.13 16.56 20.22
CA SER A 78 -8.17 17.55 21.32
C SER A 78 -9.60 17.84 21.80
N THR A 79 -10.60 17.61 20.95
CA THR A 79 -12.03 17.65 21.30
C THR A 79 -12.60 16.29 21.73
N PHE A 80 -11.73 15.32 22.03
CA PHE A 80 -12.06 13.93 22.43
C PHE A 80 -12.79 13.10 21.37
N ASN A 81 -12.79 13.52 20.10
CA ASN A 81 -13.29 12.72 18.99
C ASN A 81 -12.20 11.78 18.45
N ILE A 82 -12.28 10.50 18.86
CA ILE A 82 -11.30 9.46 18.51
C ILE A 82 -11.54 8.78 17.16
N TRP A 83 -12.67 9.04 16.49
CA TRP A 83 -13.02 8.33 15.26
C TRP A 83 -12.03 8.56 14.11
N PRO A 84 -11.60 9.81 13.81
CA PRO A 84 -10.70 10.05 12.69
C PRO A 84 -9.34 9.36 12.84
N ILE A 85 -8.81 9.28 14.07
CA ILE A 85 -7.55 8.58 14.32
C ILE A 85 -7.70 7.06 14.18
N PHE A 86 -8.82 6.50 14.64
CA PHE A 86 -9.11 5.07 14.47
C PHE A 86 -9.19 4.69 12.98
N PHE A 87 -9.96 5.44 12.18
CA PHE A 87 -10.07 5.19 10.75
C PHE A 87 -8.77 5.47 10.00
N LEU A 88 -7.96 6.44 10.44
CA LEU A 88 -6.63 6.67 9.89
C LEU A 88 -5.72 5.44 10.10
N LEU A 89 -5.69 4.88 11.32
CA LEU A 89 -4.91 3.67 11.60
C LEU A 89 -5.39 2.47 10.77
N LEU A 90 -6.71 2.31 10.62
CA LEU A 90 -7.30 1.26 9.77
C LEU A 90 -6.92 1.46 8.29
N GLY A 91 -6.99 2.69 7.80
CA GLY A 91 -6.58 3.06 6.43
C GLY A 91 -5.11 2.79 6.17
N ILE A 92 -4.22 3.17 7.11
CA ILE A 92 -2.78 2.88 7.03
C ILE A 92 -2.56 1.37 6.99
N ALA A 93 -3.22 0.60 7.86
CA ALA A 93 -3.07 -0.86 7.91
C ALA A 93 -3.51 -1.52 6.60
N ALA A 94 -4.68 -1.13 6.07
CA ALA A 94 -5.21 -1.62 4.80
C ALA A 94 -4.26 -1.29 3.65
N TRP A 95 -3.82 -0.03 3.55
CA TRP A 95 -2.91 0.40 2.50
C TRP A 95 -1.55 -0.30 2.57
N SER A 96 -1.00 -0.49 3.77
CA SER A 96 0.23 -1.24 4.00
C SER A 96 0.15 -2.69 3.53
N MET A 97 -0.91 -3.42 3.95
CA MET A 97 -1.06 -4.83 3.58
C MET A 97 -1.28 -5.01 2.08
N VAL A 98 -2.14 -4.18 1.48
CA VAL A 98 -2.41 -4.26 0.04
C VAL A 98 -1.18 -3.87 -0.78
N SER A 99 -0.43 -2.84 -0.36
CA SER A 99 0.79 -2.43 -1.08
C SER A 99 1.86 -3.50 -1.08
N GLU A 100 2.12 -4.17 0.06
CA GLU A 100 3.09 -5.28 0.14
C GLU A 100 2.75 -6.39 -0.85
N ILE A 101 1.50 -6.86 -0.81
CA ILE A 101 1.10 -7.99 -1.64
C ILE A 101 1.06 -7.64 -3.13
N SER A 102 0.60 -6.43 -3.47
CA SER A 102 0.59 -5.94 -4.85
C SER A 102 1.99 -5.79 -5.42
N VAL A 103 2.96 -5.28 -4.64
CA VAL A 103 4.38 -5.19 -5.02
C VAL A 103 4.96 -6.58 -5.26
N ARG A 104 4.78 -7.48 -4.29
CA ARG A 104 5.29 -8.85 -4.37
C ARG A 104 4.73 -9.59 -5.59
N TYR A 105 3.42 -9.47 -5.82
CA TYR A 105 2.75 -10.11 -6.94
C TYR A 105 3.17 -9.56 -8.31
N ALA A 106 3.25 -8.25 -8.44
CA ALA A 106 3.70 -7.61 -9.68
C ALA A 106 5.11 -8.03 -10.07
N ILE A 107 6.03 -8.04 -9.10
CA ILE A 107 7.40 -8.54 -9.27
C ILE A 107 7.40 -10.00 -9.75
N TYR A 108 6.57 -10.87 -9.15
CA TYR A 108 6.52 -12.28 -9.50
C TYR A 108 6.01 -12.54 -10.93
N ILE A 109 5.20 -11.63 -11.47
CA ILE A 109 4.72 -11.70 -12.85
C ILE A 109 5.82 -11.27 -13.83
N SER A 110 6.52 -10.18 -13.51
CA SER A 110 7.43 -9.51 -14.44
C SER A 110 8.85 -10.07 -14.42
N ASP A 111 9.35 -10.51 -13.26
CA ASP A 111 10.75 -10.91 -13.10
C ASP A 111 10.94 -12.38 -13.51
N ASN A 112 11.13 -12.60 -14.82
CA ASN A 112 11.62 -13.85 -15.38
C ASN A 112 13.04 -13.68 -15.91
N SER A 113 14.02 -13.78 -15.02
CA SER A 113 15.44 -13.72 -15.41
C SER A 113 16.26 -14.87 -14.85
N GLY A 114 15.64 -15.82 -14.14
CA GLY A 114 16.35 -16.86 -13.40
C GLY A 114 17.30 -17.73 -14.23
N LYS A 115 17.05 -17.88 -15.53
CA LYS A 115 17.88 -18.72 -16.43
C LYS A 115 19.06 -18.01 -17.06
N ASN A 116 19.06 -16.68 -17.07
CA ASN A 116 20.08 -15.85 -17.71
C ASN A 116 21.03 -15.20 -16.69
N LEU A 117 20.81 -15.45 -15.40
CA LEU A 117 21.52 -14.84 -14.29
C LEU A 117 22.37 -15.87 -13.55
N SER A 118 23.51 -15.44 -13.03
CA SER A 118 24.27 -16.24 -12.07
C SER A 118 23.52 -16.38 -10.76
N ASP A 119 23.82 -17.43 -9.98
CA ASP A 119 23.17 -17.70 -8.69
C ASP A 119 23.28 -16.50 -7.73
N ASP A 120 24.43 -15.80 -7.73
CA ASP A 120 24.62 -14.60 -6.92
C ASP A 120 23.69 -13.44 -7.34
N ARG A 121 23.46 -13.26 -8.65
CA ARG A 121 22.52 -12.25 -9.15
C ARG A 121 21.07 -12.62 -8.86
N VAL A 122 20.74 -13.91 -8.94
CA VAL A 122 19.41 -14.43 -8.54
C VAL A 122 19.16 -14.15 -7.06
N ALA A 123 20.15 -14.42 -6.21
CA ALA A 123 20.08 -14.14 -4.77
C ALA A 123 19.91 -12.64 -4.51
N TRP A 124 20.71 -11.79 -5.16
CA TRP A 124 20.59 -10.34 -5.04
C TRP A 124 19.19 -9.83 -5.42
N ARG A 125 18.68 -10.22 -6.60
CA ARG A 125 17.34 -9.83 -7.03
C ARG A 125 16.30 -10.26 -6.00
N LYS A 126 16.38 -11.49 -5.47
CA LYS A 126 15.46 -11.94 -4.41
C LYS A 126 15.53 -11.10 -3.13
N THR A 127 16.71 -10.64 -2.75
CA THR A 127 16.86 -9.69 -1.64
C THR A 127 16.19 -8.35 -1.98
N VAL A 128 16.39 -7.81 -3.19
CA VAL A 128 15.71 -6.59 -3.65
C VAL A 128 14.19 -6.74 -3.61
N GLN A 129 13.65 -7.86 -4.09
CA GLN A 129 12.20 -8.11 -4.08
C GLN A 129 11.62 -8.08 -2.66
N LYS A 130 12.31 -8.73 -1.70
CA LYS A 130 11.91 -8.74 -0.29
C LYS A 130 12.02 -7.36 0.34
N LEU A 131 13.08 -6.61 -0.01
CA LEU A 131 13.30 -5.26 0.48
C LEU A 131 12.22 -4.30 -0.02
N LEU A 132 11.88 -4.35 -1.32
CA LEU A 132 10.81 -3.52 -1.88
C LEU A 132 9.45 -3.85 -1.28
N ALA A 133 9.08 -5.13 -1.17
CA ALA A 133 7.83 -5.52 -0.54
C ALA A 133 7.75 -5.05 0.93
N ALA A 134 8.85 -5.22 1.69
CA ALA A 134 8.93 -4.73 3.06
C ALA A 134 8.89 -3.20 3.18
N ALA A 135 9.54 -2.48 2.25
CA ALA A 135 9.50 -1.02 2.21
C ALA A 135 8.06 -0.53 1.99
N PHE A 136 7.34 -1.12 1.03
CA PHE A 136 5.95 -0.77 0.74
C PHE A 136 4.94 -1.20 1.82
N LEU A 137 5.28 -2.20 2.63
CA LEU A 137 4.52 -2.52 3.85
C LEU A 137 4.59 -1.36 4.86
N LEU A 138 5.76 -0.75 5.05
CA LEU A 138 5.98 0.25 6.09
C LEU A 138 5.82 1.70 5.59
N TRP A 139 5.83 1.90 4.27
CA TRP A 139 5.77 3.19 3.62
C TRP A 139 4.57 4.06 4.04
N PRO A 140 3.32 3.55 4.11
CA PRO A 140 2.17 4.34 4.57
C PRO A 140 2.36 4.88 5.99
N SER A 141 2.77 4.02 6.93
CA SER A 141 3.01 4.42 8.31
C SER A 141 4.14 5.44 8.41
N PHE A 142 5.21 5.24 7.64
CA PHE A 142 6.37 6.14 7.61
C PHE A 142 6.01 7.54 7.10
N ILE A 143 5.31 7.65 5.96
CA ILE A 143 4.89 8.97 5.44
C ILE A 143 4.02 9.69 6.46
N VAL A 144 2.97 9.03 6.97
CA VAL A 144 2.05 9.69 7.90
C VAL A 144 2.78 10.11 9.18
N PHE A 145 3.73 9.31 9.66
CA PHE A 145 4.56 9.65 10.82
C PHE A 145 5.39 10.92 10.57
N VAL A 146 6.12 10.98 9.44
CA VAL A 146 6.95 12.15 9.10
C VAL A 146 6.08 13.39 8.85
N SER A 147 4.95 13.24 8.17
CA SER A 147 4.01 14.34 7.95
C SER A 147 3.40 14.85 9.25
N MET A 148 3.06 13.97 10.19
CA MET A 148 2.60 14.38 11.53
C MET A 148 3.68 15.12 12.32
N PHE A 149 4.95 14.70 12.21
CA PHE A 149 6.08 15.41 12.79
C PHE A 149 6.20 16.84 12.24
N TRP A 150 6.08 16.98 10.93
CA TRP A 150 6.07 18.30 10.30
C TRP A 150 4.87 19.16 10.71
N CYS A 151 3.69 18.56 10.85
CA CYS A 151 2.49 19.24 11.34
C CYS A 151 2.67 19.74 12.78
N MET A 152 3.29 18.95 13.66
CA MET A 152 3.59 19.35 15.03
C MET A 152 4.48 20.61 15.10
N LEU A 153 5.48 20.70 14.21
CA LEU A 153 6.35 21.87 14.11
C LEU A 153 5.61 23.10 13.55
N SER A 154 4.64 22.87 12.66
CA SER A 154 3.89 23.94 11.98
C SER A 154 2.70 24.47 12.81
N ALA A 155 2.16 23.67 13.74
CA ALA A 155 0.99 24.01 14.55
C ALA A 155 1.33 24.98 15.70
N THR A 156 1.68 26.22 15.37
CA THR A 156 2.03 27.27 16.34
C THR A 156 0.82 27.90 17.02
N TYR A 157 -0.39 27.74 16.46
CA TYR A 157 -1.64 28.29 16.98
C TYR A 157 -2.25 27.47 18.13
N MET A 158 -1.84 26.21 18.32
CA MET A 158 -2.29 25.37 19.44
C MET A 158 -1.45 25.61 20.70
N ASP A 159 -2.11 25.57 21.87
CA ASP A 159 -1.44 25.60 23.16
C ASP A 159 -0.41 24.47 23.30
N LYS A 160 0.73 24.78 23.95
CA LYS A 160 1.88 23.87 24.02
C LYS A 160 1.50 22.49 24.58
N VAL A 161 0.76 22.45 25.69
CA VAL A 161 0.40 21.21 26.40
C VAL A 161 -0.50 20.30 25.56
N PRO A 162 -1.69 20.72 25.09
CA PRO A 162 -2.55 19.85 24.28
C PRO A 162 -1.90 19.48 22.94
N ARG A 163 -1.09 20.37 22.35
CA ARG A 163 -0.32 20.05 21.14
C ARG A 163 0.59 18.85 21.36
N PHE A 164 1.48 18.90 22.35
CA PHE A 164 2.40 17.79 22.60
C PHE A 164 1.68 16.49 23.00
N LEU A 165 0.59 16.59 23.75
CA LEU A 165 -0.19 15.43 24.17
C LEU A 165 -0.88 14.75 22.97
N CYS A 166 -1.62 15.50 22.15
CA CYS A 166 -2.38 14.94 21.03
C CYS A 166 -1.45 14.39 19.94
N PHE A 167 -0.41 15.14 19.56
CA PHE A 167 0.61 14.64 18.63
C PHE A 167 1.35 13.42 19.22
N GLY A 168 1.66 13.44 20.51
CA GLY A 168 2.29 12.31 21.22
C GLY A 168 1.48 11.03 21.12
N ILE A 169 0.16 11.10 21.35
CA ILE A 169 -0.76 9.97 21.18
C ILE A 169 -0.73 9.46 19.73
N CYS A 170 -0.82 10.36 18.73
CA CYS A 170 -0.73 9.99 17.32
C CYS A 170 0.57 9.24 16.99
N PHE A 171 1.72 9.74 17.45
CA PHE A 171 3.01 9.09 17.20
C PHE A 171 3.09 7.71 17.83
N ILE A 172 2.64 7.55 19.07
CA ILE A 172 2.65 6.25 19.77
C ILE A 172 1.79 5.24 19.01
N LEU A 173 0.58 5.63 18.61
CA LEU A 173 -0.35 4.73 17.91
C LEU A 173 0.15 4.33 16.52
N ILE A 174 0.66 5.29 15.73
CA ILE A 174 1.23 4.99 14.41
C ILE A 174 2.48 4.11 14.56
N TYR A 175 3.34 4.40 15.54
CA TYR A 175 4.53 3.59 15.81
C TYR A 175 4.16 2.15 16.22
N TRP A 176 3.17 1.98 17.10
CA TRP A 176 2.68 0.66 17.49
C TRP A 176 2.09 -0.11 16.30
N LEU A 177 1.33 0.56 15.44
CA LEU A 177 0.82 -0.05 14.21
C LEU A 177 1.97 -0.51 13.31
N MET A 178 2.97 0.34 13.08
CA MET A 178 4.15 0.02 12.29
C MET A 178 4.92 -1.18 12.88
N SER A 179 5.12 -1.20 14.20
CA SER A 179 5.79 -2.31 14.91
C SER A 179 4.96 -3.60 14.85
N PHE A 180 3.63 -3.51 14.95
CA PHE A 180 2.72 -4.64 14.80
C PHE A 180 2.81 -5.26 13.40
N LEU A 181 2.72 -4.44 12.33
CA LEU A 181 2.84 -4.90 10.95
C LEU A 181 4.23 -5.51 10.67
N SER A 182 5.30 -4.86 11.14
CA SER A 182 6.66 -5.36 11.07
C SER A 182 6.79 -6.73 11.74
N ASN A 183 6.23 -6.90 12.94
CA ASN A 183 6.23 -8.18 13.65
C ASN A 183 5.48 -9.26 12.87
N LEU A 184 4.31 -8.96 12.29
CA LEU A 184 3.57 -9.95 11.48
C LEU A 184 4.35 -10.40 10.24
N TYR A 185 5.17 -9.52 9.68
CA TYR A 185 5.94 -9.76 8.46
C TYR A 185 7.30 -10.45 8.72
N PHE A 186 8.03 -10.01 9.75
CA PHE A 186 9.41 -10.48 10.00
C PHE A 186 9.51 -11.56 11.08
N ARG A 187 8.56 -11.63 12.04
CA ARG A 187 8.64 -12.60 13.13
C ARG A 187 8.37 -14.01 12.59
N LYS A 188 9.40 -14.84 12.67
CA LYS A 188 9.39 -16.23 12.22
C LYS A 188 8.82 -17.13 13.31
N SER A 189 8.01 -18.10 12.91
CA SER A 189 7.49 -19.16 13.78
C SER A 189 7.73 -20.54 13.17
N GLY A 190 7.70 -21.56 14.03
CA GLY A 190 7.89 -22.97 13.66
C GLY A 190 9.29 -23.51 13.94
N LYS A 191 9.50 -24.79 13.64
CA LYS A 191 10.81 -25.46 13.68
C LYS A 191 11.37 -25.51 12.25
N ALA A 192 12.64 -25.13 12.07
CA ALA A 192 13.32 -25.25 10.79
C ALA A 192 13.74 -26.72 10.58
N SER A 193 13.42 -27.30 9.43
CA SER A 193 13.94 -28.61 9.00
C SER A 193 14.34 -28.56 7.52
N ALA A 194 15.05 -29.59 7.03
CA ALA A 194 15.42 -29.67 5.62
C ALA A 194 14.17 -29.58 4.73
N GLY A 195 14.15 -28.61 3.81
CA GLY A 195 13.01 -28.36 2.93
C GLY A 195 11.84 -27.57 3.54
N VAL A 196 11.80 -27.36 4.87
CA VAL A 196 10.72 -26.66 5.58
C VAL A 196 11.22 -25.33 6.13
N TYR A 197 10.67 -24.24 5.61
CA TYR A 197 11.05 -22.89 6.01
C TYR A 197 10.21 -22.40 7.18
N LEU A 198 10.83 -21.63 8.08
CA LEU A 198 10.10 -20.90 9.13
C LEU A 198 9.06 -19.98 8.50
N LYS A 199 7.82 -20.09 9.00
CA LYS A 199 6.66 -19.36 8.50
C LYS A 199 6.56 -17.98 9.14
N THR A 200 5.87 -17.09 8.47
CA THR A 200 5.45 -15.76 8.97
C THR A 200 3.97 -15.59 8.70
N LYS A 201 3.30 -14.68 9.41
CA LYS A 201 1.87 -14.42 9.18
C LYS A 201 1.62 -13.64 7.89
N LEU A 202 2.53 -12.74 7.51
CA LEU A 202 2.49 -11.95 6.27
C LEU A 202 3.72 -12.19 5.39
N GLY A 203 3.64 -11.81 4.11
CA GLY A 203 4.75 -11.89 3.15
C GLY A 203 4.91 -13.25 2.47
N GLU A 204 6.02 -13.44 1.72
CA GLU A 204 6.32 -14.67 0.96
C GLU A 204 6.20 -15.94 1.81
N ARG A 205 6.63 -15.87 3.07
CA ARG A 205 6.69 -17.01 3.99
C ARG A 205 5.33 -17.45 4.55
N SER A 206 4.26 -16.70 4.27
CA SER A 206 2.88 -17.11 4.55
C SER A 206 2.35 -18.14 3.54
N LEU A 207 3.02 -18.31 2.38
CA LEU A 207 2.59 -19.21 1.32
C LEU A 207 2.91 -20.70 1.62
N PRO A 208 2.29 -21.65 0.91
CA PRO A 208 2.71 -23.06 0.94
C PRO A 208 4.19 -23.24 0.54
N ASP A 209 4.91 -24.19 1.15
CA ASP A 209 6.36 -24.34 0.93
C ASP A 209 6.73 -24.58 -0.53
N ARG A 210 5.89 -25.34 -1.23
CA ARG A 210 6.06 -25.62 -2.67
C ARG A 210 6.00 -24.35 -3.52
N GLU A 211 5.03 -23.48 -3.26
CA GLU A 211 4.92 -22.18 -3.95
C GLU A 211 6.15 -21.32 -3.65
N GLN A 212 6.57 -21.26 -2.38
CA GLN A 212 7.75 -20.49 -1.97
C GLN A 212 9.03 -20.95 -2.69
N GLN A 213 9.24 -22.26 -2.79
CA GLN A 213 10.41 -22.83 -3.47
C GLN A 213 10.48 -22.38 -4.93
N TYR A 214 9.35 -22.39 -5.65
CA TYR A 214 9.30 -21.98 -7.05
C TYR A 214 9.36 -20.47 -7.23
N LEU A 215 8.72 -19.71 -6.34
CA LEU A 215 8.82 -18.25 -6.31
C LEU A 215 10.27 -17.79 -6.14
N ARG A 216 11.14 -18.55 -5.47
CA ARG A 216 12.57 -18.21 -5.32
C ARG A 216 13.42 -18.42 -6.58
N LYS A 217 12.96 -19.19 -7.57
CA LYS A 217 13.75 -19.52 -8.77
C LYS A 217 13.71 -18.47 -9.89
N LEU A 218 12.97 -17.36 -9.75
CA LEU A 218 12.87 -16.27 -10.76
C LEU A 218 12.41 -16.72 -12.15
N TYR A 219 11.51 -17.70 -12.24
CA TYR A 219 11.00 -18.19 -13.54
C TYR A 219 9.79 -17.41 -14.08
N GLY A 220 9.28 -16.44 -13.32
CA GLY A 220 7.99 -15.80 -13.58
C GLY A 220 6.81 -16.77 -13.35
N ILE A 221 5.75 -16.31 -12.69
CA ILE A 221 4.63 -17.20 -12.31
C ILE A 221 3.72 -17.58 -13.49
N TYR A 222 3.72 -16.77 -14.55
CA TYR A 222 2.90 -16.98 -15.76
C TYR A 222 3.73 -17.15 -17.04
N GLN A 223 5.05 -17.28 -16.92
CA GLN A 223 5.90 -17.52 -18.08
C GLN A 223 6.10 -19.02 -18.27
N ASP A 224 6.39 -19.42 -19.51
CA ASP A 224 6.60 -20.83 -19.80
C ASP A 224 7.94 -21.30 -19.24
N PHE A 225 7.89 -22.42 -18.54
CA PHE A 225 9.06 -23.04 -17.96
C PHE A 225 9.80 -23.86 -19.03
N ILE A 226 10.94 -23.34 -19.46
CA ILE A 226 11.82 -24.01 -20.44
C ILE A 226 12.86 -24.91 -19.73
N TYR A 227 12.75 -26.23 -19.86
CA TYR A 227 13.85 -27.14 -19.48
C TYR A 227 14.77 -27.34 -20.69
N ALA A 228 16.08 -27.21 -20.50
CA ALA A 228 17.07 -27.38 -21.56
C ALA A 228 18.14 -28.39 -21.16
N LEU A 229 18.47 -29.31 -22.06
CA LEU A 229 19.52 -30.32 -21.89
C LEU A 229 20.49 -30.23 -23.06
N PRO A 230 21.79 -30.05 -22.85
CA PRO A 230 22.76 -30.05 -23.93
C PRO A 230 22.86 -31.41 -24.63
N LYS A 231 23.01 -31.39 -25.96
CA LYS A 231 23.33 -32.59 -26.74
C LYS A 231 24.82 -32.90 -26.67
N ALA A 232 25.18 -34.14 -27.02
CA ALA A 232 26.57 -34.60 -27.06
C ALA A 232 27.48 -33.75 -27.96
N SER A 233 26.93 -33.15 -29.03
CA SER A 233 27.62 -32.21 -29.92
C SER A 233 28.08 -30.93 -29.21
N SER A 234 27.42 -30.56 -28.11
CA SER A 234 27.66 -29.33 -27.35
C SER A 234 28.52 -29.53 -26.10
N PHE A 235 28.95 -30.76 -25.80
CA PHE A 235 29.76 -31.03 -24.61
C PHE A 235 31.20 -30.56 -24.79
N GLN A 236 31.76 -29.96 -23.74
CA GLN A 236 33.18 -29.64 -23.71
C GLN A 236 34.02 -30.94 -23.69
N LYS A 237 35.24 -30.90 -24.25
CA LYS A 237 36.08 -32.09 -24.48
C LYS A 237 36.28 -32.98 -23.24
N GLY A 238 36.35 -32.40 -22.04
CA GLY A 238 36.50 -33.14 -20.77
C GLY A 238 35.26 -33.97 -20.38
N TYR A 239 34.07 -33.39 -20.49
CA TYR A 239 32.81 -34.05 -20.09
C TYR A 239 32.23 -34.98 -21.16
N LYS A 240 32.74 -34.89 -22.40
CA LYS A 240 32.20 -35.65 -23.53
C LYS A 240 32.31 -37.16 -23.30
N LYS A 241 33.42 -37.64 -22.73
CA LYS A 241 33.63 -39.07 -22.44
C LYS A 241 32.72 -39.58 -21.31
N GLU A 242 32.58 -38.80 -20.24
CA GLU A 242 31.76 -39.17 -19.07
C GLU A 242 30.26 -39.19 -19.40
N LEU A 243 29.81 -38.27 -20.25
CA LEU A 243 28.40 -38.13 -20.63
C LEU A 243 28.03 -38.88 -21.92
N GLN A 244 28.99 -39.57 -22.54
CA GLN A 244 28.78 -40.33 -23.79
C GLN A 244 27.74 -41.42 -23.58
N HIS A 245 27.90 -42.23 -22.52
CA HIS A 245 26.99 -43.33 -22.19
C HIS A 245 25.56 -42.84 -21.92
N PHE A 246 25.42 -41.73 -21.18
CA PHE A 246 24.13 -41.09 -20.97
C PHE A 246 23.51 -40.62 -22.29
N SER A 247 24.29 -39.96 -23.14
CA SER A 247 23.80 -39.43 -24.42
C SER A 247 23.36 -40.54 -25.37
N ASP A 248 24.12 -41.63 -25.44
CA ASP A 248 23.80 -42.77 -26.27
C ASP A 248 22.53 -43.47 -25.77
N HIS A 249 22.41 -43.67 -24.45
CA HIS A 249 21.20 -44.21 -23.84
C HIS A 249 19.99 -43.30 -24.10
N PHE A 250 20.13 -41.99 -23.89
CA PHE A 250 19.06 -41.01 -24.07
C PHE A 250 18.59 -40.92 -25.52
N THR A 251 19.51 -41.02 -26.49
CA THR A 251 19.19 -40.94 -27.93
C THR A 251 18.54 -42.22 -28.46
N LYS A 252 18.91 -43.38 -27.90
CA LYS A 252 18.35 -44.71 -28.25
C LYS A 252 17.07 -45.06 -27.46
N SER A 253 16.72 -44.26 -26.46
CA SER A 253 15.54 -44.49 -25.60
C SER A 253 14.23 -44.26 -26.33
N THR A 254 13.14 -44.80 -25.77
CA THR A 254 11.78 -44.62 -26.30
C THR A 254 11.33 -43.16 -26.24
N ARG A 255 10.39 -42.81 -27.12
CA ARG A 255 9.79 -41.47 -27.17
C ARG A 255 9.22 -41.08 -25.81
N ASP A 256 8.47 -41.98 -25.18
CA ASP A 256 7.83 -41.78 -23.87
C ASP A 256 8.85 -41.47 -22.77
N PHE A 257 9.99 -42.17 -22.75
CA PHE A 257 11.06 -41.90 -21.81
C PHE A 257 11.64 -40.49 -22.00
N THR A 258 11.91 -40.11 -23.25
CA THR A 258 12.51 -38.80 -23.55
C THR A 258 11.54 -37.62 -23.37
N GLU A 259 10.23 -37.85 -23.53
CA GLU A 259 9.21 -36.83 -23.27
C GLU A 259 8.96 -36.66 -21.76
N GLY A 260 8.91 -37.77 -21.01
CA GLY A 260 8.76 -37.75 -19.56
C GLY A 260 10.04 -37.42 -18.77
N PHE A 261 11.20 -37.35 -19.43
CA PHE A 261 12.49 -37.19 -18.75
C PHE A 261 12.55 -36.03 -17.74
N PRO A 262 12.14 -34.79 -18.08
CA PRO A 262 12.23 -33.67 -17.12
C PRO A 262 11.32 -33.84 -15.89
N GLN A 263 10.31 -34.69 -15.96
CA GLN A 263 9.34 -34.96 -14.89
C GLN A 263 9.59 -36.31 -14.20
N ASN A 264 10.61 -37.08 -14.59
CA ASN A 264 10.82 -38.44 -14.09
C ASN A 264 11.62 -38.45 -12.76
N PRO A 265 11.01 -38.80 -11.62
CA PRO A 265 11.67 -38.78 -10.32
C PRO A 265 12.71 -39.89 -10.12
N LYS A 266 12.71 -40.92 -10.98
CA LYS A 266 13.70 -42.01 -10.92
C LYS A 266 15.04 -41.60 -11.52
N VAL A 267 15.06 -40.56 -12.36
CA VAL A 267 16.23 -40.16 -13.14
C VAL A 267 16.79 -38.81 -12.67
N LEU A 268 15.93 -37.89 -12.25
CA LEU A 268 16.33 -36.57 -11.81
C LEU A 268 16.23 -36.44 -10.29
N ILE A 269 17.17 -35.69 -9.72
CA ILE A 269 17.09 -35.26 -8.32
C ILE A 269 15.97 -34.24 -8.11
N GLU A 270 15.39 -34.22 -6.91
CA GLU A 270 14.22 -33.39 -6.56
C GLU A 270 14.37 -31.91 -6.92
N THR A 271 15.58 -31.36 -6.86
CA THR A 271 15.86 -29.96 -7.17
C THR A 271 15.78 -29.63 -8.67
N ARG A 272 15.92 -30.62 -9.54
CA ARG A 272 15.93 -30.50 -11.01
C ARG A 272 14.67 -31.06 -11.69
N ILE A 273 13.84 -31.81 -10.96
CA ILE A 273 12.56 -32.32 -11.46
C ILE A 273 11.61 -31.16 -11.77
N VAL A 274 10.98 -31.23 -12.93
CA VAL A 274 9.83 -30.39 -13.30
C VAL A 274 8.57 -30.97 -12.64
N PRO A 275 7.70 -30.15 -12.03
CA PRO A 275 6.48 -30.65 -11.40
C PRO A 275 5.58 -31.37 -12.41
N ALA A 276 4.92 -32.45 -11.99
CA ALA A 276 4.02 -33.22 -12.84
C ALA A 276 2.79 -32.39 -13.29
N GLU A 277 2.41 -31.37 -12.53
CA GLU A 277 1.29 -30.47 -12.84
C GLU A 277 1.61 -29.51 -13.99
N PHE A 278 2.88 -29.37 -14.36
CA PHE A 278 3.26 -28.50 -15.46
C PHE A 278 2.89 -29.18 -16.79
N ASN A 279 2.13 -28.48 -17.61
CA ASN A 279 1.63 -29.05 -18.87
C ASN A 279 2.68 -28.86 -19.96
N LEU A 280 3.15 -29.94 -20.59
CA LEU A 280 4.06 -29.83 -21.72
C LEU A 280 3.33 -29.18 -22.91
N ILE A 281 3.81 -28.03 -23.37
CA ILE A 281 3.27 -27.33 -24.56
C ILE A 281 3.95 -27.87 -25.81
N GLU A 282 5.28 -27.81 -25.83
CA GLU A 282 6.07 -28.10 -27.01
C GLU A 282 7.43 -28.68 -26.64
N ARG A 283 7.90 -29.60 -27.49
CA ARG A 283 9.27 -30.11 -27.47
C ARG A 283 9.96 -29.68 -28.75
N GLU A 284 10.80 -28.65 -28.65
CA GLU A 284 11.67 -28.25 -29.77
C GLU A 284 12.93 -29.12 -29.74
N LYS A 285 13.17 -29.86 -30.83
CA LYS A 285 14.40 -30.66 -31.01
C LYS A 285 15.58 -29.82 -31.53
N LEU A 286 15.38 -28.58 -31.98
CA LEU A 286 16.38 -27.76 -32.67
C LEU A 286 16.19 -26.26 -32.40
N LEU A 287 17.07 -25.67 -31.61
CA LEU A 287 17.40 -24.25 -31.72
C LEU A 287 18.71 -24.16 -32.51
N LYS A 288 18.67 -23.58 -33.72
CA LYS A 288 19.88 -23.31 -34.51
C LYS A 288 20.63 -22.14 -33.85
N GLY A 289 21.70 -22.44 -33.12
CA GLY A 289 22.65 -21.46 -32.57
C GLY A 289 23.31 -21.88 -31.25
N ARG A 290 24.65 -21.72 -31.15
CA ARG A 290 25.53 -22.00 -29.98
C ARG A 290 25.30 -23.34 -29.26
N GLY A 291 25.27 -24.42 -30.04
CA GLY A 291 25.20 -25.79 -29.54
C GLY A 291 23.78 -26.35 -29.63
N GLU A 292 23.67 -27.58 -30.13
CA GLU A 292 22.37 -28.25 -30.18
C GLU A 292 21.91 -28.59 -28.75
N LEU A 293 20.67 -28.22 -28.42
CA LEU A 293 20.03 -28.47 -27.13
C LEU A 293 18.72 -29.22 -27.35
N TYR A 294 18.33 -30.09 -26.42
CA TYR A 294 16.96 -30.55 -26.27
C TYR A 294 16.19 -29.55 -25.41
N LYS A 295 15.01 -29.11 -25.86
CA LYS A 295 14.18 -28.13 -25.16
C LYS A 295 12.78 -28.67 -24.91
N TRP A 296 12.31 -28.54 -23.67
CA TRP A 296 10.93 -28.80 -23.27
C TRP A 296 10.33 -27.52 -22.73
N THR A 297 9.21 -27.09 -23.31
CA THR A 297 8.49 -25.89 -22.90
C THR A 297 7.24 -26.31 -22.14
N TYR A 298 7.18 -25.96 -20.87
CA TYR A 298 6.08 -26.30 -19.98
C TYR A 298 5.24 -25.06 -19.63
N GLN A 299 3.91 -25.19 -19.69
CA GLN A 299 2.99 -24.24 -19.13
C GLN A 299 2.85 -24.46 -17.62
N ILE A 300 3.10 -23.41 -16.84
CA ILE A 300 2.76 -23.42 -15.42
C ILE A 300 1.25 -23.16 -15.29
N PRO A 301 0.46 -24.09 -14.72
CA PRO A 301 -0.96 -23.87 -14.54
C PRO A 301 -1.22 -22.88 -13.40
N ALA A 302 -2.28 -22.08 -13.50
CA ALA A 302 -2.66 -21.13 -12.46
C ALA A 302 -3.01 -21.81 -11.11
N SER A 303 -3.37 -23.09 -11.14
CA SER A 303 -3.63 -23.90 -9.94
C SER A 303 -2.37 -24.14 -9.10
N PHE A 304 -1.17 -24.04 -9.69
CA PHE A 304 0.09 -24.26 -8.98
C PHE A 304 0.34 -23.21 -7.88
N TYR A 305 -0.08 -21.96 -8.11
CA TYR A 305 0.05 -20.84 -7.17
C TYR A 305 -1.28 -20.51 -6.47
N LYS A 306 -2.03 -21.54 -6.04
CA LYS A 306 -3.38 -21.39 -5.47
C LYS A 306 -3.37 -20.49 -4.22
N GLY A 307 -2.37 -20.62 -3.35
CA GLY A 307 -2.21 -19.81 -2.15
C GLY A 307 -2.00 -18.34 -2.48
N LEU A 308 -1.04 -18.03 -3.34
CA LEU A 308 -0.77 -16.66 -3.80
C LEU A 308 -2.01 -16.04 -4.48
N HIS A 309 -2.65 -16.76 -5.41
CA HIS A 309 -3.86 -16.27 -6.09
C HIS A 309 -5.04 -16.11 -5.12
N GLY A 310 -5.14 -16.97 -4.09
CA GLY A 310 -6.14 -16.84 -3.04
C GLY A 310 -6.00 -15.52 -2.29
N GLN A 311 -4.77 -15.16 -1.89
CA GLN A 311 -4.50 -13.87 -1.24
C GLN A 311 -4.84 -12.69 -2.16
N ILE A 312 -4.45 -12.72 -3.44
CA ILE A 312 -4.75 -11.64 -4.40
C ILE A 312 -6.25 -11.46 -4.60
N LYS A 313 -7.00 -12.56 -4.78
CA LYS A 313 -8.45 -12.50 -4.93
C LYS A 313 -9.13 -11.93 -3.69
N LEU A 314 -8.67 -12.31 -2.50
CA LEU A 314 -9.20 -11.79 -1.24
C LEU A 314 -8.99 -10.27 -1.15
N PHE A 315 -7.76 -9.79 -1.32
CA PHE A 315 -7.47 -8.35 -1.21
C PHE A 315 -8.13 -7.54 -2.32
N ALA A 316 -8.13 -8.02 -3.57
CA ALA A 316 -8.84 -7.35 -4.65
C ALA A 316 -10.35 -7.28 -4.39
N GLY A 317 -10.95 -8.38 -3.89
CA GLY A 317 -12.37 -8.43 -3.51
C GLY A 317 -12.71 -7.47 -2.37
N VAL A 318 -11.90 -7.45 -1.31
CA VAL A 318 -12.08 -6.52 -0.18
C VAL A 318 -11.93 -5.06 -0.65
N SER A 319 -10.90 -4.75 -1.43
CA SER A 319 -10.69 -3.42 -2.02
C SER A 319 -11.85 -2.98 -2.91
N PHE A 320 -12.39 -3.89 -3.73
CA PHE A 320 -13.54 -3.60 -4.57
C PHE A 320 -14.82 -3.37 -3.76
N MET A 321 -15.08 -4.21 -2.75
CA MET A 321 -16.23 -4.04 -1.86
C MET A 321 -16.15 -2.75 -1.05
N LEU A 322 -14.96 -2.40 -0.55
CA LEU A 322 -14.74 -1.14 0.16
C LEU A 322 -14.94 0.07 -0.76
N PHE A 323 -14.45 -0.01 -2.01
CA PHE A 323 -14.69 1.02 -3.01
C PHE A 323 -16.20 1.23 -3.26
N LEU A 324 -16.94 0.15 -3.53
CA LEU A 324 -18.39 0.23 -3.72
C LEU A 324 -19.09 0.81 -2.49
N LEU A 325 -18.75 0.32 -1.29
CA LEU A 325 -19.35 0.81 -0.05
C LEU A 325 -19.15 2.32 0.11
N ILE A 326 -17.93 2.82 -0.07
CA ILE A 326 -17.65 4.27 0.04
C ILE A 326 -18.35 5.06 -1.07
N SER A 327 -18.39 4.55 -2.30
CA SER A 327 -19.04 5.23 -3.43
C SER A 327 -20.56 5.36 -3.29
N PHE A 328 -21.22 4.45 -2.59
CA PHE A 328 -22.68 4.49 -2.38
C PHE A 328 -23.12 5.19 -1.09
N ILE A 329 -22.18 5.61 -0.22
CA ILE A 329 -22.50 6.42 0.96
C ILE A 329 -22.90 7.83 0.50
N PRO A 330 -24.09 8.35 0.84
CA PRO A 330 -24.49 9.71 0.53
C PRO A 330 -23.57 10.74 1.20
N GLY A 331 -23.14 11.77 0.45
CA GLY A 331 -22.18 12.78 0.92
C GLY A 331 -22.58 13.53 2.19
N TRP A 332 -23.88 13.61 2.50
CA TRP A 332 -24.42 14.28 3.69
C TRP A 332 -24.40 13.38 4.95
N TRP A 333 -24.05 12.11 4.83
CA TRP A 333 -24.07 11.19 5.96
C TRP A 333 -22.89 11.49 6.91
N PRO A 334 -23.11 11.63 8.24
CA PRO A 334 -22.07 11.82 9.26
C PRO A 334 -20.88 10.86 9.22
N VAL A 335 -20.98 9.71 8.56
CA VAL A 335 -19.89 8.73 8.45
C VAL A 335 -18.60 9.35 7.92
N PHE A 336 -18.67 10.32 6.99
CA PHE A 336 -17.48 11.00 6.48
C PHE A 336 -16.74 11.84 7.53
N SER A 337 -17.45 12.38 8.52
CA SER A 337 -16.85 13.09 9.65
C SER A 337 -16.10 12.13 10.59
N TRP A 338 -16.58 10.89 10.72
CA TRP A 338 -15.94 9.86 11.53
C TRP A 338 -14.70 9.31 10.85
N ILE A 339 -14.76 9.06 9.54
CA ILE A 339 -13.63 8.54 8.79
C ILE A 339 -12.53 9.61 8.69
N GLY A 340 -12.90 10.84 8.32
CA GLY A 340 -11.95 11.92 8.08
C GLY A 340 -11.20 11.79 6.75
N ALA A 341 -10.78 12.93 6.20
CA ALA A 341 -10.13 13.00 4.89
C ALA A 341 -8.83 12.17 4.79
N PRO A 342 -7.91 12.17 5.78
CA PRO A 342 -6.68 11.37 5.69
C PRO A 342 -6.91 9.86 5.59
N ALA A 343 -7.91 9.35 6.30
CA ALA A 343 -8.25 7.94 6.25
C ALA A 343 -8.87 7.57 4.90
N LEU A 344 -9.75 8.41 4.35
CA LEU A 344 -10.30 8.23 2.99
C LEU A 344 -9.20 8.18 1.94
N ILE A 345 -8.18 9.04 2.05
CA ILE A 345 -7.01 9.01 1.16
C ILE A 345 -6.32 7.65 1.28
N CYS A 346 -6.01 7.19 2.49
CA CYS A 346 -5.37 5.89 2.70
C CYS A 346 -6.20 4.72 2.14
N PHE A 347 -7.52 4.73 2.37
CA PHE A 347 -8.43 3.72 1.80
C PHE A 347 -8.50 3.80 0.28
N ALA A 348 -8.53 4.99 -0.32
CA ALA A 348 -8.53 5.15 -1.77
C ALA A 348 -7.30 4.49 -2.39
N PHE A 349 -6.12 4.62 -1.76
CA PHE A 349 -4.91 3.96 -2.24
C PHE A 349 -4.87 2.46 -1.98
N ALA A 350 -5.42 1.99 -0.85
CA ALA A 350 -5.65 0.57 -0.62
C ALA A 350 -6.60 -0.02 -1.69
N CYS A 351 -7.67 0.70 -2.04
CA CYS A 351 -8.61 0.29 -3.08
C CYS A 351 -7.93 0.26 -4.45
N TYR A 352 -7.25 1.34 -4.83
CA TYR A 352 -6.53 1.46 -6.10
C TYR A 352 -5.51 0.33 -6.29
N THR A 353 -4.63 0.14 -5.31
CA THR A 353 -3.56 -0.88 -5.39
C THR A 353 -4.12 -2.30 -5.40
N GLY A 354 -5.20 -2.57 -4.67
CA GLY A 354 -5.83 -3.89 -4.60
C GLY A 354 -6.61 -4.24 -5.85
N ILE A 355 -7.42 -3.30 -6.37
CA ILE A 355 -8.16 -3.47 -7.62
C ILE A 355 -7.18 -3.64 -8.78
N TYR A 356 -6.10 -2.85 -8.83
CA TYR A 356 -5.09 -3.00 -9.88
C TYR A 356 -4.39 -4.37 -9.83
N ALA A 357 -4.06 -4.89 -8.64
CA ALA A 357 -3.52 -6.25 -8.51
C ALA A 357 -4.54 -7.31 -8.98
N GLY A 358 -5.83 -7.11 -8.70
CA GLY A 358 -6.92 -7.93 -9.25
C GLY A 358 -6.98 -7.89 -10.78
N LEU A 359 -6.83 -6.72 -11.40
CA LEU A 359 -6.76 -6.55 -12.85
C LEU A 359 -5.53 -7.23 -13.45
N LEU A 360 -4.37 -7.14 -12.80
CA LEU A 360 -3.18 -7.88 -13.20
C LEU A 360 -3.41 -9.40 -13.16
N TYR A 361 -4.12 -9.89 -12.14
CA TYR A 361 -4.53 -11.29 -12.06
C TYR A 361 -5.50 -11.69 -13.18
N LEU A 362 -6.50 -10.88 -13.48
CA LEU A 362 -7.41 -11.12 -14.60
C LEU A 362 -6.66 -11.20 -15.93
N ASP A 363 -5.82 -10.22 -16.23
CA ASP A 363 -5.04 -10.16 -17.47
C ASP A 363 -4.09 -11.35 -17.63
N LYS A 364 -3.34 -11.69 -16.57
CA LYS A 364 -2.19 -12.59 -16.68
C LYS A 364 -2.50 -14.04 -16.32
N SER A 365 -3.48 -14.27 -15.45
CA SER A 365 -3.91 -15.61 -15.06
C SER A 365 -5.09 -16.11 -15.88
N LEU A 366 -6.20 -15.35 -15.90
CA LEU A 366 -7.47 -15.82 -16.47
C LEU A 366 -7.55 -15.58 -17.97
N LEU A 367 -7.13 -14.40 -18.41
CA LEU A 367 -7.18 -13.97 -19.81
C LEU A 367 -5.81 -14.08 -20.48
N ARG A 368 -4.96 -15.01 -20.02
CA ARG A 368 -3.58 -15.19 -20.52
C ARG A 368 -3.49 -15.36 -22.05
N LYS A 369 -4.52 -15.96 -22.67
CA LYS A 369 -4.59 -16.19 -24.12
C LYS A 369 -5.21 -15.03 -24.91
N TRP A 370 -5.86 -14.08 -24.23
CA TRP A 370 -6.49 -12.93 -24.88
C TRP A 370 -5.43 -11.90 -25.27
N LYS A 371 -5.56 -11.37 -26.49
CA LYS A 371 -4.64 -10.35 -27.03
C LYS A 371 -4.89 -8.95 -26.45
N ILE A 372 -6.11 -8.71 -25.98
CA ILE A 372 -6.53 -7.41 -25.46
C ILE A 372 -6.56 -7.48 -23.93
N SER A 373 -5.80 -6.61 -23.27
CA SER A 373 -5.83 -6.49 -21.81
C SER A 373 -7.11 -5.83 -21.33
N VAL A 374 -7.66 -6.30 -20.20
CA VAL A 374 -8.83 -5.70 -19.53
C VAL A 374 -8.53 -4.25 -19.16
N ARG A 375 -7.29 -3.95 -18.77
CA ARG A 375 -6.85 -2.58 -18.48
C ARG A 375 -7.02 -1.64 -19.68
N LEU A 376 -6.67 -2.09 -20.88
CA LEU A 376 -6.89 -1.31 -22.10
C LEU A 376 -8.38 -1.11 -22.37
N LEU A 377 -9.20 -2.14 -22.16
CA LEU A 377 -10.64 -2.05 -22.33
C LEU A 377 -11.27 -1.05 -21.34
N LEU A 378 -10.86 -1.10 -20.06
CA LEU A 378 -11.28 -0.14 -19.05
C LEU A 378 -10.83 1.28 -19.37
N PHE A 379 -9.63 1.45 -19.94
CA PHE A 379 -9.16 2.76 -20.40
C PHE A 379 -10.01 3.29 -21.56
N ILE A 380 -10.31 2.45 -22.55
CA ILE A 380 -11.21 2.80 -23.66
C ILE A 380 -12.60 3.18 -23.11
N MET A 381 -13.13 2.39 -22.18
CA MET A 381 -14.40 2.68 -21.52
C MET A 381 -14.35 4.02 -20.79
N LEU A 382 -13.28 4.32 -20.06
CA LEU A 382 -13.09 5.60 -19.38
C LEU A 382 -13.05 6.78 -20.37
N VAL A 383 -12.35 6.64 -21.50
CA VAL A 383 -12.29 7.68 -22.54
C VAL A 383 -13.67 7.89 -23.16
N ILE A 384 -14.38 6.81 -23.50
CA ILE A 384 -15.75 6.86 -24.06
C ILE A 384 -16.70 7.50 -23.04
N CYS A 385 -16.74 7.01 -21.81
CA CYS A 385 -17.55 7.58 -20.74
C CYS A 385 -17.18 9.05 -20.52
N SER A 386 -15.91 9.44 -20.50
CA SER A 386 -15.50 10.84 -20.33
C SER A 386 -15.85 11.72 -21.55
N TYR A 387 -15.96 11.15 -22.74
CA TYR A 387 -16.39 11.86 -23.94
C TYR A 387 -17.90 12.12 -23.91
N TYR A 388 -18.70 11.10 -23.58
CA TYR A 388 -20.16 11.19 -23.51
C TYR A 388 -20.68 11.82 -22.21
N ASN A 389 -19.91 11.75 -21.13
CA ASN A 389 -20.30 12.36 -19.86
C ASN A 389 -20.26 13.89 -20.00
N GLN A 390 -21.44 14.48 -20.01
CA GLN A 390 -21.63 15.93 -20.03
C GLN A 390 -21.70 16.52 -18.62
N ASP A 391 -21.59 15.71 -17.56
CA ASP A 391 -21.62 16.18 -16.16
C ASP A 391 -20.34 16.89 -15.71
N HIS A 392 -19.34 17.04 -16.60
CA HIS A 392 -18.16 17.81 -16.26
C HIS A 392 -18.53 19.30 -16.14
N PRO A 393 -18.23 19.98 -15.01
CA PRO A 393 -18.67 21.36 -14.76
C PRO A 393 -18.26 22.38 -15.83
N VAL A 394 -17.18 22.09 -16.56
CA VAL A 394 -16.69 22.91 -17.70
C VAL A 394 -17.57 22.80 -18.95
N ARG A 395 -18.33 21.71 -19.10
CA ARG A 395 -19.19 21.42 -20.26
C ARG A 395 -20.67 21.67 -19.99
N MET A 396 -21.05 21.86 -18.74
CA MET A 396 -22.37 22.38 -18.36
C MET A 396 -22.41 23.89 -18.58
N THR A 397 -22.47 24.33 -19.84
CA THR A 397 -22.64 25.75 -20.21
C THR A 397 -24.05 26.29 -19.88
N ASP A 398 -25.03 25.41 -19.66
CA ASP A 398 -26.44 25.79 -19.47
C ASP A 398 -26.98 25.61 -18.05
N HIS A 399 -26.18 25.06 -17.13
CA HIS A 399 -26.43 25.26 -15.72
C HIS A 399 -25.67 26.50 -15.31
N LYS A 400 -26.42 27.60 -15.08
CA LYS A 400 -25.95 28.76 -14.32
C LYS A 400 -25.04 28.22 -13.24
N THR A 401 -23.74 28.36 -13.43
CA THR A 401 -22.78 28.13 -12.37
C THR A 401 -23.34 28.96 -11.23
N ASN A 402 -23.76 28.31 -10.15
CA ASN A 402 -23.93 29.02 -8.89
C ASN A 402 -22.60 29.72 -8.74
N GLN A 403 -22.56 31.03 -9.05
CA GLN A 403 -21.34 31.82 -9.03
C GLN A 403 -20.77 31.53 -7.66
N ARG A 404 -19.67 30.76 -7.62
CA ARG A 404 -18.97 30.58 -6.37
C ARG A 404 -18.62 31.98 -5.95
N GLU A 405 -19.26 32.44 -4.89
CA GLU A 405 -18.95 33.74 -4.31
C GLU A 405 -17.45 33.79 -4.13
N SER A 406 -16.86 34.91 -4.55
CA SER A 406 -15.44 35.09 -4.34
C SER A 406 -15.15 34.95 -2.84
N VAL A 407 -13.94 34.51 -2.48
CA VAL A 407 -13.54 34.41 -1.07
C VAL A 407 -13.80 35.73 -0.33
N VAL A 408 -13.65 36.85 -1.04
CA VAL A 408 -13.94 38.20 -0.54
C VAL A 408 -15.43 38.39 -0.28
N ASP A 409 -16.30 38.01 -1.21
CA ASP A 409 -17.76 38.13 -1.04
C ASP A 409 -18.29 37.22 0.08
N HIS A 410 -17.76 36.00 0.16
CA HIS A 410 -18.11 35.06 1.22
C HIS A 410 -17.65 35.57 2.59
N PHE A 411 -16.42 36.11 2.69
CA PHE A 411 -15.92 36.72 3.92
C PHE A 411 -16.73 37.95 4.32
N ASN A 412 -17.05 38.84 3.36
CA ASN A 412 -17.87 40.02 3.61
C ASN A 412 -19.27 39.64 4.09
N ARG A 413 -19.91 38.65 3.47
CA ARG A 413 -21.23 38.19 3.88
C ARG A 413 -21.19 37.52 5.26
N TRP A 414 -20.19 36.67 5.52
CA TRP A 414 -19.96 36.11 6.85
C TRP A 414 -19.75 37.21 7.90
N PHE A 415 -18.92 38.22 7.60
CA PHE A 415 -18.61 39.31 8.51
C PHE A 415 -19.83 40.21 8.79
N VAL A 416 -20.65 40.50 7.77
CA VAL A 416 -21.91 41.23 7.93
C VAL A 416 -22.87 40.46 8.83
N ASN A 417 -23.03 39.15 8.62
CA ASN A 417 -23.87 38.30 9.47
C ASN A 417 -23.33 38.19 10.89
N TYR A 418 -22.00 38.06 11.04
CA TYR A 418 -21.33 38.04 12.34
C TYR A 418 -21.55 39.34 13.10
N LYS A 419 -21.40 40.49 12.42
CA LYS A 419 -21.66 41.82 13.00
C LYS A 419 -23.14 41.98 13.37
N ALA A 420 -24.06 41.60 12.49
CA ALA A 420 -25.49 41.65 12.77
C ALA A 420 -25.90 40.80 14.00
N ASN A 421 -25.31 39.62 14.15
CA ASN A 421 -25.53 38.78 15.34
C ASN A 421 -24.96 39.40 16.62
N ILE A 422 -23.80 40.07 16.54
CA ILE A 422 -23.23 40.83 17.68
C ILE A 422 -24.11 42.03 18.04
N ASP A 423 -24.60 42.76 17.03
CA ASP A 423 -25.43 43.94 17.24
C ASP A 423 -26.82 43.55 17.78
N GLN A 424 -27.41 42.44 17.31
CA GLN A 424 -28.62 41.85 17.91
C GLN A 424 -28.39 41.42 19.37
N GLN A 425 -27.26 40.80 19.69
CA GLN A 425 -26.93 40.46 21.08
C GLN A 425 -26.70 41.69 21.97
N LYS A 426 -26.22 42.80 21.41
CA LYS A 426 -26.14 44.09 22.11
C LYS A 426 -27.50 44.73 22.32
N ASP A 427 -28.40 44.64 21.35
CA ASP A 427 -29.77 45.16 21.49
C ASP A 427 -30.60 44.33 22.46
N ASP A 428 -30.44 43.00 22.49
CA ASP A 428 -31.05 42.13 23.50
C ASP A 428 -30.47 42.40 24.90
N GLY A 429 -29.16 42.65 25.00
CA GLY A 429 -28.51 43.07 26.25
C GLY A 429 -28.94 44.46 26.73
N ASN A 430 -29.24 45.38 25.83
CA ASN A 430 -29.78 46.71 26.15
C ASN A 430 -31.28 46.66 26.46
N GLN A 431 -32.07 45.79 25.81
CA GLN A 431 -33.46 45.54 26.21
C GLN A 431 -33.51 44.88 27.59
N GLN A 432 -32.65 43.91 27.90
CA GLN A 432 -32.55 43.34 29.25
C GLN A 432 -32.11 44.37 30.30
N LYS A 433 -31.17 45.27 29.98
CA LYS A 433 -30.80 46.39 30.87
C LYS A 433 -31.94 47.39 31.05
N ASN A 434 -32.70 47.71 30.00
CA ASN A 434 -33.86 48.61 30.10
C ASN A 434 -35.03 47.98 30.85
N ILE A 435 -35.25 46.67 30.73
CA ILE A 435 -36.25 45.91 31.51
C ILE A 435 -35.83 45.83 32.99
N LEU A 436 -34.52 45.63 33.27
CA LEU A 436 -33.98 45.68 34.63
C LEU A 436 -34.04 47.10 35.23
N LEU A 437 -33.79 48.15 34.45
CA LEU A 437 -33.94 49.54 34.88
C LEU A 437 -35.42 49.88 35.15
N PHE A 438 -36.36 49.44 34.29
CA PHE A 438 -37.79 49.64 34.50
C PHE A 438 -38.32 48.86 35.72
N SER A 439 -37.84 47.62 35.93
CA SER A 439 -38.14 46.82 37.13
C SER A 439 -37.56 47.45 38.41
N PHE A 440 -36.38 48.06 38.33
CA PHE A 440 -35.76 48.75 39.47
C PHE A 440 -36.47 50.08 39.79
N VAL A 441 -36.84 50.86 38.78
CA VAL A 441 -37.62 52.11 38.96
C VAL A 441 -39.03 51.81 39.48
N GLN A 442 -39.71 50.75 39.02
CA GLN A 442 -41.00 50.33 39.60
C GLN A 442 -40.89 49.82 41.04
N LYS A 443 -39.75 49.24 41.45
CA LYS A 443 -39.51 48.84 42.85
C LYS A 443 -39.15 50.01 43.77
N VAL A 444 -38.46 51.04 43.28
CA VAL A 444 -38.12 52.23 44.07
C VAL A 444 -39.32 53.19 44.22
N VAL A 445 -40.21 53.26 43.22
CA VAL A 445 -41.44 54.08 43.30
C VAL A 445 -42.52 53.48 44.24
N ARG A 446 -42.38 52.22 44.68
CA ARG A 446 -43.27 51.58 45.67
C ARG A 446 -42.80 51.65 47.12
N TYR A 447 -41.68 52.30 47.41
CA TYR A 447 -41.11 52.36 48.76
C TYR A 447 -40.66 53.78 49.17
N VAL A 448 -41.56 54.76 49.11
CA VAL A 448 -41.51 55.93 50.01
C VAL A 448 -42.94 56.41 50.33
N PRO A 449 -43.54 56.05 51.48
CA PRO A 449 -44.41 56.95 52.20
C PRO A 449 -43.53 57.90 53.01
N GLY A 450 -43.73 59.20 52.81
CA GLY A 450 -42.94 60.24 53.45
C GLY A 450 -43.06 60.24 54.96
N HIS A 451 -42.00 60.70 55.62
CA HIS A 451 -42.11 61.83 56.54
C HIS A 451 -40.74 62.51 56.69
N ILE A 452 -40.78 63.81 56.43
CA ILE A 452 -39.74 64.81 56.67
C ILE A 452 -39.47 64.92 58.18
N PRO A 453 -38.24 65.23 58.60
CA PRO A 453 -38.10 66.28 59.60
C PRO A 453 -37.14 67.38 59.17
N VAL A 454 -37.62 68.59 59.47
CA VAL A 454 -36.98 69.90 59.41
C VAL A 454 -35.85 69.94 60.44
N TYR A 455 -34.67 70.45 60.05
CA TYR A 455 -33.79 71.14 60.99
C TYR A 455 -33.08 72.32 60.30
N SER A 456 -33.19 73.46 60.97
CA SER A 456 -32.70 74.78 60.62
C SER A 456 -31.25 75.02 61.08
N TYR A 457 -30.55 75.82 60.29
CA TYR A 457 -29.23 76.50 60.44
C TYR A 457 -28.94 77.11 61.84
N PRO A 458 -27.66 77.39 62.23
CA PRO A 458 -26.77 78.45 61.66
C PRO A 458 -25.27 78.05 61.59
N VAL A 459 -24.29 78.72 60.95
CA VAL A 459 -24.06 80.02 60.30
C VAL A 459 -23.32 79.76 58.97
#